data_AF-A0A7C8FQX4-F1
#
_entry.id   AF-A0A7C8FQX4-F1
#
_cell.length_a   1.000
_cell.length_b   1.000
_cell.length_c   1.000
_cell.angle_alpha   90.00
_cell.angle_beta   90.00
_cell.angle_gamma   90.00
#
_symmetry.space_group_name_H-M   'P 1'
#
loop_
_entity.id
_entity.type
_entity.pdbx_description
1 polymer ?
#
loop_
_entity_poly.entity_id
_entity_poly.type
_entity_poly.pdbx_seq_one_letter_code
_entity_poly.pdbx_strand_id
1 'polypeptide(L)'
;MSGEFVRAAILLHVLHHAAEQAVYGQWMIDELARHGYRVSPGTMYPTLHRMERDGLLAGEDVVVDGRRRRLYCITPKGEAALDEGRRAVRELAGEVLPSTADGAVTSTVDGRASGGRSSEHRA
;
A
#
# COMPACT_ATOMS: atom_id res chain seq x y z
N MET A 1 -12.73 5.04 -1.36
CA MET A 1 -12.44 3.59 -1.42
C MET A 1 -13.34 2.87 -0.42
N SER A 2 -13.91 1.72 -0.78
CA SER A 2 -14.70 0.94 0.18
C SER A 2 -13.84 0.55 1.38
N GLY A 3 -14.45 0.49 2.56
CA GLY A 3 -13.73 0.08 3.78
C GLY A 3 -13.16 -1.35 3.68
N GLU A 4 -13.75 -2.20 2.85
CA GLU A 4 -13.30 -3.58 2.61
C GLU A 4 -11.97 -3.64 1.87
N PHE A 5 -11.81 -2.84 0.81
CA PHE A 5 -10.56 -2.81 0.05
C PHE A 5 -9.41 -2.28 0.92
N VAL A 6 -9.65 -1.24 1.72
CA VAL A 6 -8.64 -0.70 2.65
C VAL A 6 -8.23 -1.75 3.69
N ARG A 7 -9.17 -2.52 4.24
CA ARG A 7 -8.86 -3.62 5.16
C ARG A 7 -8.00 -4.69 4.51
N ALA A 8 -8.34 -5.11 3.29
CA ALA A 8 -7.54 -6.09 2.55
C ALA A 8 -6.11 -5.57 2.26
N ALA A 9 -5.99 -4.31 1.85
CA ALA A 9 -4.69 -3.68 1.63
C ALA A 9 -3.83 -3.63 2.91
N ILE A 10 -4.42 -3.28 4.06
CA ILE A 10 -3.73 -3.28 5.36
C ILE A 10 -3.22 -4.69 5.69
N LEU A 11 -4.04 -5.72 5.54
CA LEU A 11 -3.65 -7.10 5.82
C LEU A 11 -2.46 -7.53 4.96
N LEU A 12 -2.49 -7.19 3.66
CA LEU A 12 -1.42 -7.53 2.73
C LEU A 12 -0.10 -6.79 3.08
N HIS A 13 -0.17 -5.52 3.51
CA HIS A 13 1.01 -4.79 3.98
C HIS A 13 1.60 -5.39 5.25
N VAL A 14 0.76 -5.79 6.21
CA VAL A 14 1.23 -6.45 7.44
C VAL A 14 1.96 -7.75 7.10
N LEU A 15 1.38 -8.60 6.25
CA LEU A 15 2.04 -9.85 5.83
C LEU A 15 3.35 -9.56 5.07
N HIS A 16 3.33 -8.59 4.16
CA HIS A 16 4.52 -8.23 3.38
C HIS A 16 5.70 -7.86 4.28
N HIS A 17 5.50 -6.98 5.26
CA HIS A 17 6.58 -6.57 6.15
C HIS A 17 6.94 -7.63 7.19
N ALA A 18 5.96 -8.36 7.71
CA ALA A 18 6.21 -9.47 8.64
C ALA A 18 7.00 -10.63 8.00
N ALA A 19 7.03 -10.72 6.67
CA ALA A 19 7.88 -11.64 5.92
C ALA A 19 9.33 -11.14 5.75
N GLU A 20 9.57 -9.83 5.84
CA GLU A 20 10.91 -9.25 5.74
C GLU A 20 11.60 -9.22 7.11
N GLN A 21 10.84 -8.88 8.15
CA GLN A 21 11.33 -8.78 9.52
C GLN A 21 10.18 -8.79 10.53
N ALA A 22 10.49 -9.07 11.80
CA ALA A 22 9.52 -8.95 12.88
C ALA A 22 8.99 -7.50 12.99
N VAL A 23 7.68 -7.33 13.11
CA VAL A 23 7.03 -6.02 13.19
C VAL A 23 6.38 -5.77 14.55
N TYR A 24 6.34 -4.51 14.98
CA TYR A 24 5.53 -4.07 16.13
C TYR A 24 4.42 -3.14 15.66
N GLY A 25 3.29 -3.15 16.38
CA GLY A 25 2.06 -2.47 15.95
C GLY A 25 2.22 -0.97 15.69
N GLN A 26 3.02 -0.26 16.50
CA GLN A 26 3.28 1.15 16.27
C GLN A 26 4.04 1.41 14.97
N TRP A 27 5.07 0.60 14.66
CA TRP A 27 5.80 0.74 13.41
C TRP A 27 4.90 0.49 12.20
N MET A 28 4.02 -0.51 12.26
CA MET A 28 3.05 -0.75 11.18
C MET A 28 2.09 0.42 10.98
N ILE A 29 1.66 1.11 12.06
CA ILE A 29 0.83 2.32 11.95
C ILE A 29 1.59 3.43 11.22
N ASP A 30 2.83 3.66 11.62
CA ASP A 30 3.68 4.72 11.05
C ASP A 30 4.01 4.42 9.57
N GLU A 31 4.28 3.15 9.24
CA GLU A 31 4.59 2.70 7.89
C GLU A 31 3.37 2.81 6.97
N LEU A 32 2.20 2.33 7.41
CA LEU A 32 0.96 2.48 6.65
C LEU A 32 0.59 3.96 6.40
N ALA A 33 0.88 4.84 7.36
CA ALA A 33 0.67 6.27 7.18
C ALA A 33 1.56 6.85 6.06
N ARG A 34 2.80 6.34 5.87
CA ARG A 34 3.67 6.72 4.74
C ARG A 34 3.08 6.32 3.39
N HIS A 35 2.34 5.21 3.34
CA HIS A 35 1.63 4.73 2.15
C HIS A 35 0.22 5.32 1.99
N GLY A 36 -0.14 6.33 2.80
CA GLY A 36 -1.42 7.04 2.71
C GLY A 36 -2.58 6.38 3.46
N TYR A 37 -2.35 5.28 4.18
CA TYR A 37 -3.36 4.61 4.99
C TYR A 37 -3.38 5.16 6.42
N ARG A 38 -4.43 5.91 6.79
CA ARG A 38 -4.63 6.35 8.17
C ARG A 38 -5.27 5.25 9.01
N VAL A 39 -4.46 4.54 9.78
CA VAL A 39 -4.92 3.46 10.66
C VAL A 39 -4.74 3.85 12.11
N SER A 40 -5.83 3.79 12.90
CA SER A 40 -5.76 4.07 14.33
C SER A 40 -5.18 2.87 15.11
N PRO A 41 -4.60 3.09 16.31
CA PRO A 41 -4.28 2.01 17.23
C PRO A 41 -5.47 1.06 17.48
N GLY A 42 -6.68 1.62 17.64
CA GLY A 42 -7.91 0.85 17.85
C GLY A 42 -8.33 -0.02 16.65
N THR A 43 -7.72 0.17 15.48
CA THR A 43 -7.89 -0.67 14.30
C THR A 43 -6.73 -1.63 14.11
N MET A 44 -5.50 -1.15 14.34
CA MET A 44 -4.29 -1.92 14.11
C MET A 44 -4.16 -3.09 15.09
N TYR A 45 -4.24 -2.84 16.40
CA TYR A 45 -4.01 -3.90 17.39
C TYR A 45 -5.05 -5.02 17.29
N PRO A 46 -6.36 -4.75 17.15
CA PRO A 46 -7.33 -5.81 16.88
C PRO A 46 -7.09 -6.55 15.56
N THR A 47 -6.52 -5.89 14.55
CA THR A 47 -6.17 -6.54 13.28
C THR A 47 -4.99 -7.49 13.46
N LEU A 48 -3.92 -7.08 14.14
CA LEU A 48 -2.78 -7.95 14.43
C LEU A 48 -3.19 -9.15 15.29
N HIS A 49 -3.98 -8.93 16.35
CA HIS A 49 -4.51 -10.02 17.17
C HIS A 49 -5.39 -11.00 16.38
N ARG A 50 -6.19 -10.49 15.45
CA ARG A 50 -6.97 -11.35 14.54
C ARG A 50 -6.06 -12.17 13.65
N MET A 51 -5.07 -11.55 12.99
CA MET A 51 -4.15 -12.26 12.10
C MET A 51 -3.35 -13.33 12.84
N GLU A 52 -2.94 -13.06 14.08
CA GLU A 52 -2.30 -14.04 14.96
C GLU A 52 -3.23 -15.20 15.30
N ARG A 53 -4.46 -14.91 15.76
CA ARG A 53 -5.47 -15.93 16.06
C ARG A 53 -5.81 -16.79 14.83
N ASP A 54 -5.85 -16.18 13.66
CA ASP A 54 -6.12 -16.86 12.40
C ASP A 54 -4.89 -17.63 11.88
N GLY A 55 -3.76 -17.56 12.61
CA GLY A 55 -2.53 -18.30 12.34
C GLY A 55 -1.68 -17.73 11.22
N LEU A 56 -1.96 -16.51 10.75
CA LEU A 56 -1.20 -15.82 9.71
C LEU A 56 0.09 -15.18 10.27
N LEU A 57 0.05 -14.81 11.54
CA LEU A 57 1.18 -14.28 12.29
C LEU A 57 1.43 -15.13 13.54
N ALA A 58 2.67 -15.13 14.00
CA ALA A 58 3.03 -15.58 15.34
C ALA A 58 3.46 -14.36 16.16
N GLY A 59 2.91 -14.21 17.37
CA GLY A 59 3.26 -13.13 18.28
C GLY A 59 4.20 -13.58 19.39
N GLU A 60 5.20 -12.76 19.69
CA GLU A 60 6.14 -12.97 20.80
C GLU A 60 6.18 -11.74 21.71
N ASP A 61 6.10 -11.94 23.03
CA ASP A 61 6.28 -10.87 24.00
C ASP A 61 7.78 -10.66 24.28
N VAL A 62 8.27 -9.47 23.98
CA VAL A 62 9.66 -9.06 24.23
C VAL A 62 9.71 -7.87 25.20
N VAL A 63 10.83 -7.73 25.89
CA VAL A 63 11.11 -6.55 26.73
C VAL A 63 12.15 -5.69 26.05
N VAL A 64 11.77 -4.47 25.69
CA VAL A 64 12.67 -3.48 25.09
C VAL A 64 12.61 -2.22 25.95
N ASP A 65 13.77 -1.81 26.49
CA ASP A 65 13.90 -0.67 27.41
C ASP A 65 12.97 -0.77 28.64
N GLY A 66 12.87 -1.97 29.23
CA GLY A 66 12.01 -2.23 30.38
C GLY A 66 10.51 -2.23 30.10
N ARG A 67 10.09 -2.07 28.83
CA ARG A 67 8.68 -2.09 28.42
C ARG A 67 8.39 -3.36 27.63
N ARG A 68 7.29 -4.03 27.99
CA ARG A 68 6.76 -5.17 27.22
C ARG A 68 6.24 -4.68 25.88
N ARG A 69 6.64 -5.35 24.80
CA ARG A 69 6.18 -5.12 23.42
C ARG A 69 5.84 -6.47 22.80
N ARG A 70 4.83 -6.50 21.95
CA ARG A 70 4.48 -7.67 21.14
C ARG A 70 5.13 -7.52 19.77
N LEU A 71 6.00 -8.46 19.40
CA LEU A 71 6.51 -8.61 18.04
C LEU A 71 5.65 -9.60 17.28
N TYR A 72 5.48 -9.39 15.98
CA TYR A 72 4.77 -10.30 15.09
C TYR A 72 5.67 -10.70 13.94
N CYS A 73 5.75 -12.00 13.68
CA CYS A 73 6.44 -12.59 12.53
C CYS A 73 5.42 -13.34 11.66
N ILE A 74 5.68 -13.41 10.35
CA ILE A 74 4.83 -14.22 9.48
C ILE A 74 4.99 -15.71 9.79
N THR A 75 3.93 -16.49 9.60
CA THR A 75 3.96 -17.96 9.66
C THR A 75 3.98 -18.56 8.26
N PRO A 76 4.23 -19.87 8.09
CA PRO A 76 4.07 -20.54 6.79
C PRO A 76 2.67 -20.38 6.20
N LYS A 77 1.63 -20.33 7.04
CA LYS A 77 0.25 -20.05 6.59
C LYS A 77 0.11 -18.60 6.12
N GLY A 78 0.74 -17.66 6.82
CA GLY A 78 0.79 -16.25 6.42
C GLY A 78 1.50 -16.04 5.09
N GLU A 79 2.61 -16.74 4.85
CA GLU A 79 3.35 -16.69 3.58
C GLU A 79 2.48 -17.17 2.42
N ALA A 80 1.80 -18.30 2.58
CA ALA A 80 0.85 -18.80 1.57
C ALA A 80 -0.26 -17.79 1.27
N ALA A 81 -0.80 -17.12 2.29
CA ALA A 81 -1.81 -16.08 2.15
C ALA A 81 -1.25 -14.81 1.47
N LEU A 82 0.00 -14.43 1.76
CA LEU A 82 0.69 -13.32 1.08
C LEU A 82 0.85 -13.60 -0.41
N ASP A 83 1.24 -14.82 -0.78
CA ASP A 83 1.41 -15.21 -2.18
C ASP A 83 0.07 -15.27 -2.92
N GLU A 84 -1.00 -15.74 -2.27
CA GLU A 84 -2.36 -15.67 -2.81
C GLU A 84 -2.79 -14.22 -3.03
N GLY A 85 -2.60 -13.35 -2.04
CA GLY A 85 -2.91 -11.91 -2.15
C GLY A 85 -2.14 -11.23 -3.28
N ARG A 86 -0.84 -11.55 -3.46
CA ARG A 86 -0.02 -11.05 -4.57
C ARG A 86 -0.56 -11.48 -5.93
N ARG A 87 -1.03 -12.72 -6.06
CA ARG A 87 -1.65 -13.21 -7.30
C ARG A 87 -2.93 -12.44 -7.61
N ALA A 88 -3.82 -12.32 -6.63
CA ALA A 88 -5.09 -11.60 -6.77
C ALA A 88 -4.88 -10.11 -7.13
N VAL A 89 -3.91 -9.43 -6.50
CA VAL A 89 -3.57 -8.04 -6.84
C VAL A 89 -3.05 -7.93 -8.27
N ARG A 90 -2.21 -8.86 -8.72
CA ARG A 90 -1.67 -8.84 -10.09
C ARG A 90 -2.75 -9.03 -11.14
N GLU A 91 -3.66 -9.97 -10.91
CA GLU A 91 -4.81 -10.24 -11.77
C GLU A 91 -5.73 -9.02 -11.84
N LEU A 92 -6.17 -8.51 -10.68
CA LEU A 92 -7.01 -7.33 -10.60
C LEU A 92 -6.37 -6.12 -11.30
N ALA A 93 -5.09 -5.86 -11.04
CA ALA A 93 -4.37 -4.76 -11.67
C ALA A 93 -4.31 -4.89 -13.19
N GLY A 94 -4.15 -6.11 -13.71
CA GLY A 94 -4.16 -6.37 -15.16
C GLY A 94 -5.51 -6.10 -15.82
N GLU A 95 -6.62 -6.23 -15.08
CA GLU A 95 -7.98 -5.99 -15.60
C GLU A 95 -8.44 -4.54 -15.45
N VAL A 96 -8.15 -3.91 -14.30
CA VAL A 96 -8.73 -2.59 -13.96
C VAL A 96 -7.84 -1.41 -14.28
N LEU A 97 -6.54 -1.63 -14.49
CA LEU A 97 -5.63 -0.56 -14.91
C LEU A 97 -5.63 -0.47 -16.44
N PRO A 98 -5.64 0.75 -17.01
CA PRO A 98 -5.57 0.92 -18.44
C PRO A 98 -4.26 0.33 -18.97
N SER A 99 -4.34 -0.44 -20.07
CA SER A 99 -3.14 -0.88 -20.77
C SER A 99 -2.38 0.37 -21.19
N THR A 100 -1.11 0.48 -20.81
CA THR A 100 -0.26 1.65 -21.09
C THR A 100 0.05 1.85 -22.59
N ALA A 101 -0.61 1.10 -23.49
CA ALA A 101 -0.39 1.15 -24.93
C ALA A 101 -1.13 2.29 -25.65
N ASP A 102 -2.08 2.99 -25.01
CA ASP A 102 -2.99 3.92 -25.70
C ASP A 102 -2.56 5.41 -25.66
N GLY A 103 -1.27 5.70 -25.44
CA GLY A 103 -0.77 7.07 -25.24
C GLY A 103 0.32 7.56 -26.21
N ALA A 104 0.71 6.79 -27.23
CA ALA A 104 1.85 7.13 -28.08
C ALA A 104 1.50 7.32 -29.58
N VAL A 105 0.39 7.98 -29.90
CA VAL A 105 0.11 8.54 -31.26
C VAL A 105 -0.75 9.79 -31.06
N THR A 106 -0.21 11.00 -31.12
CA THR A 106 -0.22 11.96 -32.25
C THR A 106 0.54 13.21 -31.74
N SER A 107 1.27 14.04 -32.47
CA SER A 107 1.66 14.17 -33.87
C SER A 107 2.79 15.20 -33.92
N THR A 108 3.94 14.81 -34.45
CA THR A 108 4.88 15.74 -35.08
C THR A 108 4.31 16.12 -36.44
N VAL A 109 3.85 17.37 -36.64
CA VAL A 109 3.82 18.05 -37.95
C VAL A 109 3.98 19.56 -37.78
N ASP A 110 5.14 20.04 -38.25
CA ASP A 110 5.47 21.29 -38.96
C ASP A 110 4.84 22.66 -38.61
N GLY A 111 5.72 23.54 -38.14
CA GLY A 111 6.19 24.71 -38.86
C GLY A 111 5.24 25.45 -39.82
N ARG A 112 4.76 26.61 -39.38
CA ARG A 112 4.63 27.79 -40.25
C ARG A 112 4.79 29.09 -39.47
N ALA A 113 5.84 29.83 -39.83
CA ALA A 113 6.02 31.23 -39.51
C ALA A 113 5.09 32.12 -40.36
N SER A 114 4.48 33.10 -39.71
CA SER A 114 4.02 34.43 -40.19
C SER A 114 2.94 34.89 -39.20
N GLY A 115 2.92 36.05 -38.58
CA GLY A 115 3.55 37.34 -38.83
C GLY A 115 2.51 38.41 -38.49
N GLY A 116 2.83 39.30 -37.55
CA GLY A 116 2.32 40.68 -37.53
C GLY A 116 1.11 41.03 -36.65
N ARG A 117 1.35 42.06 -35.81
CA ARG A 117 0.48 43.20 -35.43
C ARG A 117 -0.74 42.87 -34.54
N SER A 118 -1.19 43.66 -33.58
CA SER A 118 -0.84 44.98 -33.01
C SER A 118 -1.65 45.12 -31.71
N SER A 119 -1.21 46.00 -30.80
CA SER A 119 -2.00 46.89 -29.91
C SER A 119 -3.07 46.25 -28.98
N GLU A 120 -3.08 46.45 -27.65
CA GLU A 120 -3.53 47.66 -26.93
C GLU A 120 -3.39 47.39 -25.41
N HIS A 121 -2.87 48.33 -24.60
CA HIS A 121 -3.63 49.12 -23.59
C HIS A 121 -4.02 48.29 -22.35
N ARG A 122 -3.69 48.62 -21.10
CA ARG A 122 -3.78 49.93 -20.42
C ARG A 122 -3.12 49.83 -19.04
N ALA A 123 -2.53 50.94 -18.59
CA ALA A 123 -2.14 51.19 -17.21
C ALA A 123 -3.36 51.61 -16.34
#